data_AF-A0AAW1NVE0-F1
#
_entry.id   AF-A0AAW1NVE0-F1
#
_cell.length_a   1.000
_cell.length_b   1.000
_cell.length_c   1.000
_cell.angle_alpha   90.00
_cell.angle_beta   90.00
_cell.angle_gamma   90.00
#
_symmetry.space_group_name_H-M   'P 1'
#
loop_
_entity.id
_entity.type
_entity.pdbx_description
1 polymer ?
#
loop_
_entity_poly.entity_id
_entity_poly.type
_entity_poly.pdbx_seq_one_letter_code
_entity_poly.pdbx_strand_id
1 'polypeptide(L)'
;MGEGFYTRTQMKSDAKGRPSIPVFALSSAAIVGALTLINQSESTAKPGLALGLLASAILFLSYLRRIVDTEHNPRQWPGPKAWPSTLLLISFFSVNIFGQALLKSIQV
;
A
#
# COMPACT_ATOMS: atom_id res chain seq x y z
N MET A 1 -1.43 13.98 0.47
CA MET A 1 -1.47 13.71 -0.99
C MET A 1 -0.51 14.59 -1.82
N GLY A 2 0.12 15.64 -1.27
CA GLY A 2 1.00 16.55 -2.04
C GLY A 2 2.40 16.01 -2.43
N GLU A 3 3.05 15.23 -1.58
CA GLU A 3 4.44 14.76 -1.80
C GLU A 3 4.59 13.73 -2.92
N GLY A 4 3.59 12.85 -3.12
CA GLY A 4 3.58 11.92 -4.27
C GLY A 4 3.50 12.64 -5.62
N PHE A 5 2.87 13.81 -5.66
CA PHE A 5 2.90 14.72 -6.80
C PHE A 5 4.23 15.50 -6.86
N TYR A 6 4.77 15.94 -5.73
CA TYR A 6 6.04 16.67 -5.66
C TYR A 6 7.24 15.81 -6.10
N THR A 7 7.36 14.58 -5.60
CA THR A 7 8.37 13.62 -6.05
C THR A 7 8.18 13.23 -7.52
N ARG A 8 6.93 13.09 -8.00
CA ARG A 8 6.62 12.71 -9.39
C ARG A 8 6.93 13.83 -10.40
N THR A 9 6.79 15.09 -10.00
CA THR A 9 7.07 16.26 -10.84
C THR A 9 8.56 16.59 -10.87
N GLN A 10 9.29 16.28 -9.80
CA GLN A 10 10.75 16.46 -9.70
C GLN A 10 11.54 15.31 -10.35
N MET A 11 10.95 14.12 -10.49
CA MET A 11 11.59 12.96 -11.10
C MET A 11 11.16 12.78 -12.56
N LYS A 12 12.14 12.46 -13.43
CA LYS A 12 11.86 12.11 -14.83
C LYS A 12 10.86 10.95 -14.90
N SER A 13 10.12 10.89 -16.01
CA SER A 13 8.99 9.98 -16.15
C SER A 13 9.35 8.50 -15.99
N ASP A 14 10.59 8.18 -16.34
CA ASP A 14 11.28 6.90 -16.37
C ASP A 14 12.15 6.62 -15.13
N ALA A 15 12.18 7.54 -14.16
CA ALA A 15 13.00 7.38 -12.96
C ALA A 15 12.61 6.11 -12.19
N LYS A 16 13.61 5.27 -11.89
CA LYS A 16 13.44 4.09 -11.03
C LYS A 16 12.88 4.50 -9.67
N GLY A 17 11.88 3.77 -9.18
CA GLY A 17 11.19 4.10 -7.93
C GLY A 17 10.15 5.23 -8.01
N ARG A 18 9.73 5.65 -9.22
CA ARG A 18 8.60 6.59 -9.37
C ARG A 18 7.28 5.95 -8.91
N PRO A 19 6.42 6.68 -8.17
CA PRO A 19 5.14 6.13 -7.74
C PRO A 19 4.21 5.88 -8.93
N SER A 20 3.65 4.67 -9.00
CA SER A 20 2.58 4.34 -9.94
C SER A 20 1.24 4.82 -9.38
N ILE A 21 0.70 5.92 -9.93
CA ILE A 21 -0.59 6.46 -9.52
C ILE A 21 -1.73 5.44 -9.70
N PRO A 22 -1.82 4.69 -10.83
CA PRO A 22 -2.88 3.70 -10.99
C PRO A 22 -2.88 2.64 -9.90
N VAL A 23 -1.70 2.09 -9.56
CA VAL A 23 -1.60 1.06 -8.51
C VAL A 23 -2.03 1.64 -7.16
N PHE A 24 -1.52 2.81 -6.79
CA PHE A 24 -1.89 3.44 -5.52
C PHE A 24 -3.40 3.74 -5.42
N ALA A 25 -3.98 4.34 -6.47
CA ALA A 25 -5.38 4.70 -6.50
C ALA A 25 -6.29 3.47 -6.44
N LEU A 26 -6.00 2.45 -7.27
CA LEU A 26 -6.77 1.21 -7.31
C LEU A 26 -6.67 0.44 -5.99
N SER A 27 -5.47 0.28 -5.44
CA SER A 27 -5.30 -0.41 -4.16
C SER A 27 -6.00 0.34 -3.01
N SER A 28 -5.92 1.67 -2.98
CA SER A 28 -6.61 2.47 -1.95
C SER A 28 -8.14 2.35 -2.07
N ALA A 29 -8.67 2.44 -3.28
CA ALA A 29 -10.10 2.25 -3.54
C ALA A 29 -10.56 0.84 -3.16
N ALA A 30 -9.76 -0.19 -3.47
CA ALA A 30 -10.06 -1.58 -3.12
C ALA A 30 -10.05 -1.80 -1.59
N ILE A 31 -9.15 -1.15 -0.84
CA ILE A 31 -9.14 -1.21 0.63
C ILE A 31 -10.41 -0.56 1.20
N VAL A 32 -10.83 0.60 0.69
CA VAL A 32 -12.08 1.25 1.12
C VAL A 32 -13.28 0.37 0.78
N GLY A 33 -13.33 -0.19 -0.44
CA GLY A 33 -14.36 -1.14 -0.85
C GLY A 33 -14.41 -2.38 0.05
N ALA A 34 -13.25 -2.96 0.39
CA ALA A 34 -13.15 -4.06 1.34
C ALA A 34 -13.76 -3.71 2.70
N LEU A 35 -13.45 -2.52 3.25
CA LEU A 35 -14.03 -2.07 4.51
C LEU A 35 -15.55 -1.88 4.42
N THR A 36 -16.08 -1.40 3.29
CA THR A 36 -17.53 -1.30 3.11
C THR A 36 -18.21 -2.68 3.09
N LEU A 37 -17.61 -3.66 2.40
CA LEU A 37 -18.12 -5.04 2.37
C LEU A 37 -18.12 -5.68 3.77
N ILE A 38 -17.06 -5.46 4.55
CA ILE A 38 -16.97 -5.99 5.92
C ILE A 38 -18.11 -5.49 6.82
N ASN A 39 -18.56 -4.25 6.60
CA ASN A 39 -19.62 -3.64 7.41
C ASN A 39 -21.04 -3.88 6.89
N GLN A 40 -21.23 -4.52 5.73
CA GLN A 40 -22.57 -4.72 5.14
C GLN A 40 -23.29 -5.96 5.68
N SER A 41 -22.61 -7.12 5.70
CA SER A 41 -23.20 -8.37 6.18
C SER A 41 -22.14 -9.40 6.54
N GLU A 42 -22.50 -10.39 7.36
CA GLU A 42 -21.59 -11.50 7.68
C GLU A 42 -21.18 -12.30 6.43
N SER A 43 -22.09 -12.46 5.47
CA SER A 43 -21.81 -13.15 4.20
C SER A 43 -20.79 -12.41 3.32
N THR A 44 -20.68 -11.09 3.45
CA THR A 44 -19.75 -10.26 2.70
C THR A 44 -18.46 -9.93 3.49
N ALA A 45 -18.42 -10.26 4.78
CA ALA A 45 -17.25 -10.03 5.62
C ALA A 45 -16.02 -10.83 5.19
N LYS A 46 -16.15 -12.14 4.96
CA LYS A 46 -15.04 -13.00 4.50
C LYS A 46 -14.44 -12.54 3.14
N PRO A 47 -15.24 -12.30 2.08
CA PRO A 47 -14.69 -11.78 0.83
C PRO A 47 -14.14 -10.35 0.96
N GLY A 48 -14.73 -9.50 1.82
CA GLY A 48 -14.18 -8.18 2.13
C GLY A 48 -12.80 -8.25 2.79
N LEU A 49 -12.61 -9.14 3.76
CA LEU A 49 -11.30 -9.38 4.40
C LEU A 49 -10.25 -9.89 3.40
N ALA A 50 -10.63 -10.83 2.52
CA ALA A 50 -9.75 -11.33 1.47
C ALA A 50 -9.36 -10.23 0.47
N LEU A 51 -10.31 -9.39 0.06
CA LEU A 51 -10.05 -8.25 -0.83
C LEU A 51 -9.11 -7.23 -0.16
N GLY A 52 -9.34 -6.90 1.10
CA GLY A 52 -8.49 -6.00 1.88
C GLY A 52 -7.07 -6.54 2.03
N LEU A 53 -6.92 -7.84 2.28
CA LEU A 53 -5.62 -8.51 2.35
C LEU A 53 -4.87 -8.42 1.01
N LEU A 54 -5.52 -8.75 -0.10
CA LEU A 54 -4.90 -8.69 -1.42
C LEU A 54 -4.51 -7.25 -1.80
N ALA A 55 -5.41 -6.28 -1.59
CA ALA A 55 -5.15 -4.89 -1.93
C ALA A 55 -4.01 -4.29 -1.10
N SER A 56 -3.97 -4.59 0.21
CA SER A 56 -2.88 -4.16 1.10
C SER A 56 -1.55 -4.84 0.77
N ALA A 57 -1.56 -6.12 0.38
CA ALA A 57 -0.35 -6.84 -0.03
C ALA A 57 0.24 -6.28 -1.33
N ILE A 58 -0.61 -5.95 -2.32
CA ILE A 58 -0.19 -5.27 -3.55
C ILE A 58 0.45 -3.93 -3.22
N LEU A 59 -0.17 -3.15 -2.32
CA LEU A 59 0.35 -1.85 -1.88
C LEU A 59 1.73 -2.01 -1.20
N PHE A 60 1.87 -2.98 -0.30
CA PHE A 60 3.13 -3.30 0.37
C PHE A 60 4.24 -3.66 -0.60
N LEU A 61 3.97 -4.60 -1.52
CA LEU A 61 4.94 -4.99 -2.55
C LEU A 61 5.32 -3.84 -3.46
N SER A 62 4.38 -2.94 -3.77
CA SER A 62 4.65 -1.75 -4.58
C SER A 62 5.63 -0.79 -3.90
N TYR A 63 5.49 -0.56 -2.59
CA TYR A 63 6.42 0.28 -1.84
C TYR A 63 7.76 -0.41 -1.59
N LEU A 64 7.76 -1.74 -1.42
CA LEU A 64 8.99 -2.51 -1.24
C LEU A 64 9.86 -2.40 -2.49
N ARG A 65 9.26 -2.66 -3.67
CA ARG A 65 9.93 -2.46 -4.97
C ARG A 65 10.44 -1.04 -5.11
N ARG A 66 9.63 -0.05 -4.73
CA ARG A 66 10.01 1.36 -4.77
C ARG A 66 11.26 1.66 -3.93
N ILE A 67 11.39 1.11 -2.73
CA ILE A 67 12.57 1.31 -1.87
C ILE A 67 13.82 0.65 -2.44
N VAL A 68 13.66 -0.54 -3.04
CA VAL A 68 14.75 -1.28 -3.70
C VAL A 68 15.23 -0.51 -4.93
N ASP A 69 14.30 -0.03 -5.76
CA ASP A 69 14.60 0.64 -7.02
C ASP A 69 15.10 2.09 -6.85
N THR A 70 14.76 2.74 -5.74
CA THR A 70 15.22 4.10 -5.45
C THR A 70 16.71 4.06 -5.08
N GLU A 71 17.53 4.90 -5.71
CA GLU A 71 18.94 5.02 -5.36
C GLU A 71 19.13 5.75 -4.02
N HIS A 72 20.11 5.32 -3.23
CA HIS A 72 20.43 5.99 -1.98
C HIS A 72 21.44 7.11 -2.24
N ASN A 73 21.07 8.35 -1.89
CA ASN A 73 21.98 9.48 -1.92
C ASN A 73 22.31 9.92 -0.47
N PRO A 74 23.56 9.72 0.00
CA PRO A 74 23.94 10.04 1.38
C PRO A 74 23.97 11.55 1.67
N ARG A 75 23.89 12.40 0.63
CA ARG A 75 23.85 13.86 0.77
C ARG A 75 22.43 14.43 0.92
N GLN A 76 21.40 13.59 0.89
CA GLN A 76 20.00 14.02 0.99
C GLN A 76 19.36 13.46 2.27
N TRP A 77 18.85 14.35 3.12
CA TRP A 77 18.11 14.00 4.34
C TRP A 77 16.80 14.81 4.45
N PRO A 78 15.64 14.18 4.71
CA PRO A 78 15.40 12.74 4.67
C PRO A 78 15.42 12.27 3.22
N GLY A 79 16.31 11.34 2.87
CA GLY A 79 16.54 10.96 1.48
C GLY A 79 15.30 10.38 0.77
N PRO A 80 15.38 10.13 -0.54
CA PRO A 80 14.23 9.74 -1.37
C PRO A 80 13.55 8.42 -0.97
N LYS A 81 14.21 7.61 -0.14
CA LYS A 81 13.67 6.37 0.45
C LYS A 81 12.78 6.59 1.68
N ALA A 82 12.86 7.73 2.35
CA ALA A 82 12.17 7.94 3.62
C ALA A 82 10.66 7.75 3.49
N TRP A 83 10.04 8.45 2.54
CA TRP A 83 8.61 8.38 2.31
C TRP A 83 8.09 6.99 1.90
N PRO A 84 8.66 6.31 0.88
CA PRO A 84 8.21 4.96 0.56
C PRO A 84 8.47 3.97 1.69
N SER A 85 9.49 4.18 2.54
CA SER A 85 9.72 3.35 3.75
C SER A 85 8.64 3.55 4.80
N THR A 86 8.21 4.79 5.06
CA THR A 86 7.07 5.06 5.95
C THR A 86 5.79 4.40 5.43
N LEU A 87 5.52 4.53 4.13
CA LEU A 87 4.34 3.92 3.53
C LEU A 87 4.41 2.40 3.48
N LEU A 88 5.61 1.82 3.31
CA LEU A 88 5.84 0.39 3.44
C LEU A 88 5.43 -0.08 4.83
N LEU A 89 5.88 0.62 5.88
CA LEU A 89 5.53 0.26 7.26
C LEU A 89 4.02 0.32 7.51
N ILE A 90 3.34 1.36 7.03
CA ILE A 90 1.87 1.46 7.14
C ILE A 90 1.20 0.27 6.43
N SER A 91 1.64 -0.03 5.20
CA SER A 91 1.08 -1.14 4.43
C SER A 91 1.36 -2.52 5.06
N PHE A 92 2.50 -2.68 5.76
CA PHE A 92 2.79 -3.87 6.55
C PHE A 92 1.75 -4.10 7.63
N PHE A 93 1.40 -3.06 8.40
CA PHE A 93 0.35 -3.18 9.41
C PHE A 93 -1.01 -3.50 8.79
N SER A 94 -1.36 -2.88 7.66
CA SER A 94 -2.60 -3.20 6.95
C SER A 94 -2.68 -4.67 6.53
N VAL A 95 -1.62 -5.23 5.95
CA VAL A 95 -1.55 -6.66 5.59
C VAL A 95 -1.73 -7.54 6.82
N ASN A 96 -1.05 -7.21 7.93
CA ASN A 96 -1.16 -7.99 9.17
C ASN A 96 -2.57 -7.96 9.75
N ILE A 97 -3.23 -6.80 9.78
CA ILE A 97 -4.59 -6.66 10.31
C ILE A 97 -5.57 -7.48 9.49
N PHE A 98 -5.56 -7.33 8.15
CA PHE A 98 -6.45 -8.12 7.29
C PHE A 98 -6.14 -9.62 7.34
N GLY A 99 -4.85 -9.99 7.43
CA GLY A 99 -4.43 -11.39 7.54
C GLY A 99 -4.89 -12.04 8.84
N GLN A 100 -4.67 -11.38 9.98
CA GLN A 100 -5.12 -11.88 11.28
C GLN A 100 -6.65 -11.95 11.37
N ALA A 101 -7.36 -10.94 10.87
CA ALA A 101 -8.81 -10.93 10.84
C ALA A 101 -9.38 -12.05 9.96
N LEU A 102 -8.79 -12.28 8.77
CA LEU A 102 -9.20 -13.37 7.88
C LEU A 102 -8.96 -14.74 8.51
N LEU A 103 -7.78 -14.97 9.10
CA LEU A 103 -7.46 -16.24 9.78
C LEU A 103 -8.44 -16.51 10.92
N LYS A 104 -8.72 -15.50 11.75
CA LYS A 104 -9.70 -15.60 12.83
C LYS A 104 -11.10 -15.94 12.30
N SER A 105 -11.51 -15.37 11.16
CA SER A 105 -12.82 -15.63 10.55
C SER A 105 -13.00 -17.05 9.98
N ILE A 106 -11.92 -17.81 9.81
CA ILE A 106 -11.93 -19.20 9.34
C ILE A 106 -12.00 -20.18 10.52
N GLN A 107 -11.49 -19.78 11.68
CA GLN A 107 -11.44 -20.61 12.90
C GLN A 107 -12.73 -20.58 13.73
N VAL A 108 -13.69 -19.71 13.37
CA VAL A 108 -15.04 -19.61 13.93
C VAL A 108 -16.02 -20.22 12.94
#